data_AF-A0A7V4LPQ5-F1
#
_entry.id   AF-A0A7V4LPQ5-F1
#
_cell.length_a   1.000
_cell.length_b   1.000
_cell.length_c   1.000
_cell.angle_alpha   90.00
_cell.angle_beta   90.00
_cell.angle_gamma   90.00
#
_symmetry.space_group_name_H-M   'P 1'
#
loop_
_entity.id
_entity.type
_entity.pdbx_description
1 polymer ?
#
loop_
_entity_poly.entity_id
_entity_poly.type
_entity_poly.pdbx_seq_one_letter_code
_entity_poly.pdbx_strand_id
1 'polypeptide(L)'
;AALVNEMKKLGIALTEPENGVLEWNGHKEKPRPGPLRFSTYDDHRMAMSFAPVCLSGQPVDIEDPGVVSKSYPGFWKDLEKAGFKTETSL
;
A
#
# COMPACT_ATOMS: atom_id res chain seq x y z
N ALA A 1 -2.55 12.74 5.80
CA ALA A 1 -3.10 12.90 4.42
C ALA A 1 -2.81 11.72 3.48
N ALA A 2 -1.56 11.40 3.14
CA ALA A 2 -1.22 10.36 2.13
C ALA A 2 -1.85 8.98 2.44
N LEU A 3 -1.61 8.45 3.65
CA LEU A 3 -2.21 7.19 4.09
C LEU A 3 -3.75 7.20 4.01
N VAL A 4 -4.40 8.27 4.44
CA VAL A 4 -5.88 8.43 4.38
C VAL A 4 -6.39 8.36 2.94
N ASN A 5 -5.68 8.97 1.97
CA ASN A 5 -6.06 8.93 0.56
C ASN A 5 -5.95 7.51 -0.01
N GLU A 6 -4.87 6.80 0.32
CA GLU A 6 -4.62 5.46 -0.18
C GLU A 6 -5.56 4.41 0.45
N MET A 7 -5.90 4.55 1.74
CA MET A 7 -6.85 3.68 2.42
C MET A 7 -8.27 3.75 1.82
N LYS A 8 -8.66 4.91 1.26
CA LYS A 8 -9.94 5.01 0.52
C LYS A 8 -9.99 4.07 -0.69
N LYS A 9 -8.86 3.77 -1.32
CA LYS A 9 -8.80 2.82 -2.45
C LYS A 9 -9.14 1.38 -2.01
N LEU A 10 -8.91 1.08 -0.73
CA LEU A 10 -9.29 -0.17 -0.07
C LEU A 10 -10.76 -0.20 0.42
N GLY A 11 -11.52 0.88 0.18
CA GLY A 11 -12.86 1.04 0.73
C GLY A 11 -12.86 1.38 2.23
N ILE A 12 -11.73 1.83 2.78
CA ILE A 12 -11.59 2.19 4.19
C ILE A 12 -11.55 3.72 4.31
N ALA A 13 -12.56 4.29 4.96
CA ALA A 13 -12.58 5.69 5.30
C ALA A 13 -11.93 5.89 6.67
N LEU A 14 -10.77 6.56 6.70
CA LEU A 14 -10.12 7.01 7.92
C LEU A 14 -10.50 8.45 8.25
N THR A 15 -10.70 8.73 9.52
CA THR A 15 -10.86 10.08 10.08
C THR A 15 -9.61 10.44 10.91
N GLU A 16 -9.37 11.73 11.08
CA GLU A 16 -8.28 12.25 11.93
C GLU A 16 -8.90 13.23 12.93
N PRO A 17 -9.47 12.73 14.05
CA PRO A 17 -10.14 13.59 15.04
C PRO A 17 -9.16 14.53 15.76
N GLU A 18 -7.90 14.10 15.88
CA GLU A 18 -6.80 14.86 16.48
C GLU A 18 -5.54 14.68 15.63
N ASN A 19 -4.64 15.66 15.66
CA ASN A 19 -3.42 15.63 14.86
C ASN A 19 -2.58 14.38 15.18
N GLY A 20 -2.34 13.54 14.17
CA GLY A 20 -1.57 12.31 14.30
C GLY A 20 -2.35 11.10 14.82
N VAL A 21 -3.64 11.22 15.08
CA VAL A 21 -4.52 10.11 15.48
C VAL A 21 -5.40 9.73 14.30
N LEU A 22 -5.21 8.53 13.76
CA LEU A 22 -6.09 7.99 12.72
C LEU A 22 -7.12 7.06 13.34
N GLU A 23 -8.39 7.29 13.02
CA GLU A 23 -9.51 6.48 13.47
C GLU A 23 -10.18 5.78 12.29
N TRP A 24 -10.58 4.53 12.52
CA TRP A 24 -11.39 3.75 11.60
C TRP A 24 -12.63 3.23 12.34
N ASN A 25 -13.81 3.46 11.77
CA ASN A 25 -15.08 3.02 12.33
C ASN A 25 -15.40 1.52 12.10
N GLY A 26 -14.47 0.76 11.54
CA GLY A 26 -14.65 -0.67 11.20
C GLY A 26 -15.45 -0.94 9.92
N HIS A 27 -16.02 0.10 9.28
CA HIS A 27 -16.73 -0.06 8.02
C HIS A 27 -15.75 -0.18 6.85
N LYS A 28 -15.93 -1.20 6.02
CA LYS A 28 -15.18 -1.39 4.78
C LYS A 28 -16.13 -1.56 3.61
N GLU A 29 -16.05 -0.66 2.66
CA GLU A 29 -16.73 -0.79 1.38
C GLU A 29 -16.05 -1.84 0.51
N LYS A 30 -16.79 -2.41 -0.45
CA LYS A 30 -16.17 -3.29 -1.44
C LYS A 30 -15.09 -2.49 -2.19
N PRO A 31 -13.84 -2.98 -2.23
CA PRO A 31 -12.82 -2.33 -3.03
C PRO A 31 -13.22 -2.38 -4.50
N ARG A 32 -12.71 -1.41 -5.27
CA ARG A 32 -12.96 -1.37 -6.71
C ARG A 32 -12.43 -2.65 -7.38
N PRO A 33 -13.12 -3.14 -8.42
CA PRO A 33 -12.61 -4.27 -9.20
C PRO A 33 -11.33 -3.89 -9.94
N GLY A 34 -10.43 -4.86 -10.12
CA GLY A 34 -9.12 -4.67 -10.78
C GLY A 34 -7.97 -4.47 -9.79
N PRO A 35 -6.76 -4.17 -10.31
CA PRO A 35 -5.59 -3.91 -9.49
C PRO A 35 -5.74 -2.67 -8.60
N LEU A 36 -5.25 -2.76 -7.38
CA LEU A 36 -5.16 -1.63 -6.45
C LEU A 36 -3.84 -0.90 -6.68
N ARG A 37 -3.90 0.31 -7.25
CA ARG A 37 -2.72 1.14 -7.48
C ARG A 37 -2.49 2.13 -6.33
N PHE A 38 -1.34 2.04 -5.69
CA PHE A 38 -0.94 2.92 -4.59
C PHE A 38 0.14 3.91 -4.99
N SER A 39 -0.06 5.18 -4.63
CA SER A 39 0.94 6.23 -4.77
C SER A 39 1.83 6.27 -3.53
N THR A 40 3.15 6.36 -3.71
CA THR A 40 4.11 6.29 -2.61
C THR A 40 4.45 7.65 -2.02
N TYR A 41 4.22 8.74 -2.76
CA TYR A 41 4.53 10.11 -2.33
C TYR A 41 6.00 10.27 -1.91
N ASP A 42 6.91 9.59 -2.61
CA ASP A 42 8.35 9.52 -2.29
C ASP A 42 8.69 8.94 -0.90
N ASP A 43 7.71 8.32 -0.23
CA ASP A 43 7.87 7.68 1.08
C ASP A 43 7.96 6.15 0.95
N HIS A 44 9.12 5.61 1.31
CA HIS A 44 9.39 4.17 1.33
C HIS A 44 8.41 3.38 2.20
N ARG A 45 7.91 3.99 3.28
CA ARG A 45 6.97 3.33 4.18
C ARG A 45 5.62 3.11 3.51
N MET A 46 5.20 3.99 2.61
CA MET A 46 3.97 3.80 1.84
C MET A 46 4.10 2.57 0.94
N ALA A 47 5.20 2.46 0.18
CA ALA A 47 5.46 1.29 -0.67
C ALA A 47 5.45 -0.02 0.15
N MET A 48 6.18 -0.04 1.27
CA MET A 48 6.29 -1.24 2.11
C MET A 48 4.98 -1.60 2.82
N SER A 49 4.19 -0.60 3.26
CA SER A 49 2.92 -0.84 3.97
C SER A 49 1.84 -1.40 3.05
N PHE A 50 1.85 -1.02 1.78
CA PHE A 50 0.82 -1.46 0.82
C PHE A 50 1.18 -2.73 0.04
N ALA A 51 2.46 -3.10 -0.05
CA ALA A 51 2.87 -4.38 -0.68
C ALA A 51 2.08 -5.62 -0.16
N PRO A 52 1.89 -5.85 1.16
CA PRO A 52 1.18 -7.04 1.65
C PRO A 52 -0.33 -7.01 1.43
N VAL A 53 -0.90 -5.90 0.95
CA VAL A 53 -2.34 -5.81 0.64
C VAL A 53 -2.75 -6.85 -0.41
N CYS A 54 -1.83 -7.31 -1.27
CA CYS A 54 -2.12 -8.33 -2.27
C CYS A 54 -2.61 -9.66 -1.68
N LEU A 55 -2.30 -9.93 -0.41
CA LEU A 55 -2.80 -11.08 0.35
C LEU A 55 -4.32 -11.05 0.55
N SER A 56 -4.97 -9.90 0.33
CA SER A 56 -6.43 -9.80 0.32
C SER A 56 -7.08 -10.38 -0.94
N GLY A 57 -6.30 -10.91 -1.89
CA GLY A 57 -6.76 -11.55 -3.13
C GLY A 57 -6.89 -10.59 -4.32
N GLN A 58 -6.49 -9.33 -4.18
CA GLN A 58 -6.45 -8.35 -5.27
C GLN A 58 -5.00 -8.05 -5.68
N PRO A 59 -4.69 -7.97 -6.99
CA PRO A 59 -3.38 -7.49 -7.44
C PRO A 59 -3.10 -6.07 -6.92
N VAL A 60 -1.84 -5.78 -6.63
CA VAL A 60 -1.40 -4.49 -6.10
C VAL A 60 -0.30 -3.93 -7.00
N ASP A 61 -0.48 -2.68 -7.42
CA ASP A 61 0.51 -1.91 -8.16
C ASP A 61 1.08 -0.81 -7.25
N ILE A 62 2.39 -0.81 -7.04
CA ILE A 62 3.08 0.22 -6.25
C ILE A 62 3.77 1.19 -7.20
N GLU A 63 3.42 2.47 -7.12
CA GLU A 63 4.04 3.53 -7.91
C GLU A 63 5.43 3.89 -7.37
N ASP A 64 6.41 4.03 -8.26
CA ASP A 64 7.83 4.23 -7.90
C ASP A 64 8.32 3.22 -6.83
N PRO A 65 8.38 1.92 -7.15
CA PRO A 65 8.84 0.91 -6.21
C PRO A 65 10.31 1.09 -5.81
N GLY A 66 11.08 1.91 -6.54
CA GLY A 66 12.49 2.22 -6.25
C GLY A 66 12.68 2.99 -4.95
N VAL A 67 11.64 3.69 -4.47
CA VAL A 67 11.67 4.52 -3.25
C VAL A 67 12.11 3.73 -2.01
N VAL A 68 11.85 2.41 -1.96
CA VAL A 68 12.24 1.55 -0.83
C VAL A 68 13.75 1.49 -0.62
N SER A 69 14.54 1.72 -1.68
CA SER A 69 16.01 1.69 -1.64
C SER A 69 16.61 2.73 -0.68
N LYS A 70 15.84 3.76 -0.29
CA LYS A 70 16.24 4.73 0.73
C LYS A 70 16.47 4.08 2.11
N SER A 71 15.76 2.99 2.43
CA SER A 71 15.79 2.35 3.76
C SER A 71 16.01 0.84 3.71
N TYR A 72 15.48 0.18 2.68
CA TYR A 72 15.49 -1.27 2.53
C TYR A 72 15.69 -1.69 1.05
N PRO A 73 16.92 -1.60 0.53
CA PRO A 73 17.23 -1.93 -0.87
C PRO A 73 16.88 -3.38 -1.28
N GLY A 74 16.86 -4.31 -0.33
CA GLY A 74 16.53 -5.73 -0.57
C GLY A 74 15.04 -6.06 -0.52
N PHE A 75 14.17 -5.09 -0.21
CA PHE A 75 12.76 -5.34 0.15
C PHE A 75 12.02 -6.27 -0.81
N TRP A 76 12.01 -5.95 -2.11
CA TRP A 76 11.27 -6.74 -3.11
C TRP A 76 11.82 -8.16 -3.25
N LYS A 77 13.15 -8.32 -3.22
CA LYS A 77 13.81 -9.63 -3.29
C LYS A 77 13.50 -10.48 -2.05
N ASP A 78 13.40 -9.86 -0.88
CA ASP A 78 13.04 -10.56 0.34
C ASP A 78 11.54 -10.91 0.38
N LEU A 79 10.69 -10.07 -0.23
CA LEU A 79 9.28 -10.39 -0.47
C LEU A 79 9.13 -11.63 -1.36
N GLU A 80 9.88 -11.71 -2.46
CA GLU A 80 9.91 -12.87 -3.36
C GLU A 80 10.32 -14.15 -2.62
N LYS A 81 11.37 -14.09 -1.78
CA LYS A 81 11.78 -15.22 -0.94
C LYS A 81 10.72 -15.63 0.07
N ALA A 82 9.91 -14.70 0.55
CA ALA A 82 8.77 -14.97 1.42
C ALA A 82 7.56 -15.57 0.68
N GLY A 83 7.64 -15.75 -0.64
CA GLY A 83 6.61 -16.40 -1.45
C GLY A 83 5.66 -15.43 -2.16
N PHE A 84 5.94 -14.13 -2.12
CA PHE A 84 5.18 -13.15 -2.90
C PHE A 84 5.57 -13.24 -4.38
N LYS A 85 4.59 -13.00 -5.26
CA LYS A 85 4.83 -12.82 -6.69
C LYS A 85 4.88 -11.35 -7.00
N THR A 86 6.01 -10.90 -7.53
CA THR A 86 6.28 -9.52 -7.93
C THR A 86 6.58 -9.52 -9.42
N GLU A 87 6.09 -8.50 -10.10
CA GLU A 87 6.36 -8.26 -11.52
C GLU A 87 6.73 -6.79 -11.69
N THR A 88 7.66 -6.49 -12.58
CA THR A 88 8.02 -5.12 -12.93
C THR A 88 7.43 -4.80 -14.30
N SER A 89 6.48 -3.88 -14.34
CA SER A 89 5.96 -3.34 -15.60
C SER A 89 6.96 -2.32 -16.15
N LEU A 90 7.46 -2.55 -17.37
CA LEU A 90 8.30 -1.63 -18.13
C LEU A 90 7.50 -0.47 -18.73
#